data_AF-A0A0D3LFJ7-F1
#
_entry.id   AF-A0A0D3LFJ7-F1
#
_cell.length_a   1.000
_cell.length_b   1.000
_cell.length_c   1.000
_cell.angle_alpha   90.00
_cell.angle_beta   90.00
_cell.angle_gamma   90.00
#
_symmetry.space_group_name_H-M   'P 1'
#
loop_
_entity.id
_entity.type
_entity.pdbx_description
1 polymer ?
#
loop_
_entity_poly.entity_id
_entity_poly.type
_entity_poly.pdbx_seq_one_letter_code
_entity_poly.pdbx_strand_id
1 'polypeptide(L)'
;MILEVALLQVKKEFAHQFEKDFALAGKFISAIDGYLKHSLQKCIEQENKYLLLVEWRSLEDHTIGFRQSAEYQEWKALLHHYYDPFPVVEHFQTVLEHAGNADTAKKDNV
;
A
#
# COMPACT_ATOMS: atom_id res chain seq x y z
N MET A 1 10.76 11.43 -1.42
CA MET A 1 9.97 10.19 -1.33
C MET A 1 9.51 10.03 0.11
N ILE A 2 8.27 9.62 0.29
CA ILE A 2 7.67 9.29 1.59
C ILE A 2 7.01 7.91 1.51
N LEU A 3 6.84 7.28 2.66
CA LEU A 3 6.10 6.03 2.81
C LEU A 3 4.74 6.32 3.46
N GLU A 4 3.66 6.09 2.74
CA GLU A 4 2.32 5.97 3.30
C GLU A 4 2.16 4.59 3.96
N VAL A 5 1.61 4.58 5.16
CA VAL A 5 1.30 3.38 5.92
C VAL A 5 -0.16 3.41 6.35
N ALA A 6 -0.88 2.31 6.10
CA ALA A 6 -2.24 2.13 6.61
C ALA A 6 -2.44 0.69 7.09
N LEU A 7 -2.94 0.56 8.33
CA LEU A 7 -3.46 -0.71 8.84
C LEU A 7 -4.93 -0.83 8.45
N LEU A 8 -5.22 -1.79 7.57
CA LEU A 8 -6.56 -2.04 7.06
C LEU A 8 -7.19 -3.17 7.86
N GLN A 9 -8.17 -2.82 8.68
CA GLN A 9 -9.01 -3.81 9.36
C GLN A 9 -10.20 -4.14 8.46
N VAL A 10 -10.15 -5.32 7.84
CA VAL A 10 -11.19 -5.79 6.90
C VAL A 10 -12.22 -6.62 7.67
N LYS A 11 -13.49 -6.48 7.33
CA LYS A 11 -14.56 -7.35 7.83
C LYS A 11 -14.27 -8.81 7.44
N LYS A 12 -14.33 -9.73 8.41
CA LYS A 12 -13.79 -11.10 8.28
C LYS A 12 -14.37 -11.86 7.10
N GLU A 13 -15.66 -11.70 6.85
CA GLU A 13 -16.41 -12.36 5.78
C GLU A 13 -15.97 -11.92 4.36
N PHE A 14 -15.24 -10.81 4.25
CA PHE A 14 -14.86 -10.23 2.95
C PHE A 14 -13.35 -10.29 2.64
N ALA A 15 -12.51 -10.85 3.52
CA ALA A 15 -11.05 -10.82 3.37
C ALA A 15 -10.55 -11.26 1.97
N HIS A 16 -11.06 -12.38 1.45
CA HIS A 16 -10.67 -12.88 0.12
C HIS A 16 -11.23 -12.04 -1.05
N GLN A 17 -12.43 -11.46 -0.90
CA GLN A 17 -12.96 -10.56 -1.93
C GLN A 17 -12.21 -9.23 -1.93
N PHE A 18 -11.86 -8.71 -0.76
CA PHE A 18 -11.00 -7.53 -0.61
C PHE A 18 -9.67 -7.71 -1.34
N GLU A 19 -9.00 -8.86 -1.20
CA GLU A 19 -7.73 -9.12 -1.91
C GLU A 19 -7.87 -9.01 -3.44
N LYS A 20 -8.99 -9.52 -3.99
CA LYS A 20 -9.28 -9.44 -5.44
C LYS A 20 -9.59 -8.01 -5.88
N ASP A 21 -10.44 -7.32 -5.14
CA ASP A 21 -10.84 -5.94 -5.47
C ASP A 21 -9.66 -4.99 -5.29
N PHE A 22 -8.78 -5.25 -4.33
CA PHE A 22 -7.55 -4.50 -4.14
C PHE A 22 -6.61 -4.66 -5.33
N ALA A 23 -6.49 -5.84 -5.92
CA ALA A 23 -5.69 -6.04 -7.13
C ALA A 23 -6.21 -5.21 -8.33
N LEU A 24 -7.53 -4.96 -8.40
CA LEU A 24 -8.11 -4.05 -9.38
C LEU A 24 -7.85 -2.58 -9.00
N ALA A 25 -8.09 -2.23 -7.74
CA ALA A 25 -7.88 -0.88 -7.22
C ALA A 25 -6.42 -0.42 -7.33
N GLY A 26 -5.46 -1.34 -7.22
CA GLY A 26 -4.03 -1.10 -7.40
C GLY A 26 -3.70 -0.41 -8.73
N LYS A 27 -4.53 -0.59 -9.77
CA LYS A 27 -4.38 0.09 -11.07
C LYS A 27 -4.69 1.59 -10.99
N PHE A 28 -5.65 1.97 -10.16
CA PHE A 28 -6.08 3.36 -9.97
C PHE A 28 -5.03 4.18 -9.24
N ILE A 29 -4.52 3.68 -8.11
CA ILE A 29 -3.45 4.37 -7.36
C ILE A 29 -2.15 4.44 -8.18
N SER A 30 -1.83 3.41 -8.98
CA SER A 30 -0.62 3.39 -9.79
C SER A 30 -0.62 4.35 -10.97
N ALA A 31 -1.79 4.87 -11.36
CA ALA A 31 -1.94 5.79 -12.47
C ALA A 31 -1.65 7.26 -12.08
N ILE A 32 -1.52 7.54 -10.78
CA ILE A 32 -1.32 8.90 -10.27
C ILE A 32 0.13 9.34 -10.47
N ASP A 33 0.34 10.56 -10.98
CA ASP A 33 1.69 11.13 -11.05
C ASP A 33 2.30 11.25 -9.64
N GLY A 34 3.55 10.82 -9.51
CA GLY A 34 4.25 10.74 -8.23
C GLY A 34 4.02 9.46 -7.44
N TYR A 35 3.17 8.52 -7.89
CA TYR A 35 3.18 7.15 -7.39
C TYR A 35 4.48 6.43 -7.77
N LEU A 36 5.05 5.64 -6.85
CA LEU A 36 6.29 4.89 -7.10
C LEU A 36 6.06 3.37 -7.03
N LYS A 37 5.52 2.87 -5.91
CA LYS A 37 5.12 1.46 -5.74
C LYS A 37 4.16 1.31 -4.56
N HIS A 38 3.48 0.17 -4.48
CA HIS A 38 2.80 -0.26 -3.26
C HIS A 38 3.01 -1.75 -2.98
N SER A 39 2.76 -2.14 -1.74
CA SER A 39 2.60 -3.54 -1.34
C SER A 39 1.43 -3.65 -0.35
N LEU A 40 0.68 -4.73 -0.48
CA LEU A 40 -0.35 -5.13 0.48
C LEU A 40 0.12 -6.41 1.17
N GLN A 41 0.27 -6.37 2.48
CA GLN A 41 0.73 -7.51 3.28
C GLN A 41 -0.39 -7.97 4.19
N LYS A 42 -0.57 -9.28 4.31
CA LYS A 42 -1.52 -9.88 5.24
C LYS A 42 -0.83 -10.18 6.56
N CYS A 43 -1.47 -9.81 7.67
CA CYS A 43 -0.99 -10.18 9.00
C CYS A 43 -1.15 -11.70 9.18
N ILE A 44 -0.09 -12.36 9.68
CA ILE A 44 -0.09 -13.81 9.90
C ILE A 44 -0.81 -14.18 11.21
N GLU A 45 -0.86 -13.26 12.17
CA GLU A 45 -1.51 -13.44 13.47
C GLU A 45 -3.01 -13.08 13.45
N GLN A 46 -3.45 -12.29 12.48
CA GLN A 46 -4.83 -11.79 12.37
C GLN A 46 -5.27 -11.81 10.90
N GLU A 47 -6.06 -12.83 10.52
CA GLU A 47 -6.41 -13.12 9.13
C GLU A 47 -7.10 -11.97 8.38
N ASN A 48 -7.77 -11.06 9.08
CA ASN A 48 -8.53 -9.95 8.50
C ASN A 48 -7.83 -8.59 8.69
N LYS A 49 -6.53 -8.59 8.99
CA LYS A 49 -5.71 -7.39 9.14
C LYS A 49 -4.66 -7.35 8.05
N TYR A 50 -4.57 -6.21 7.38
CA TYR A 50 -3.59 -5.98 6.31
C TYR A 50 -2.77 -4.71 6.58
N LEU A 51 -1.56 -4.69 6.07
CA LEU A 51 -0.67 -3.54 6.04
C LEU A 51 -0.53 -3.10 4.59
N LEU A 52 -1.02 -1.90 4.29
CA LEU A 52 -0.77 -1.22 3.02
C LEU A 52 0.43 -0.29 3.18
N LEU A 53 1.41 -0.46 2.30
CA LEU A 53 2.56 0.41 2.16
C LEU A 53 2.53 1.01 0.75
N VAL A 54 2.55 2.34 0.64
CA VAL A 54 2.63 3.04 -0.66
C VAL A 54 3.78 4.03 -0.62
N GLU A 55 4.66 3.97 -1.61
CA GLU A 55 5.72 4.96 -1.78
C GLU A 55 5.29 6.02 -2.77
N TRP A 56 5.40 7.27 -2.33
CA TRP A 56 5.08 8.46 -3.10
C TRP A 56 6.30 9.36 -3.23
N ARG A 57 6.38 10.09 -4.33
CA ARG A 57 7.44 11.10 -4.55
C ARG A 57 7.35 12.23 -3.50
N SER A 58 6.15 12.74 -3.22
CA SER A 58 5.86 13.79 -2.22
C SER A 58 4.56 13.52 -1.42
N LEU A 59 4.31 14.30 -0.37
CA LEU A 59 3.05 14.22 0.40
C LEU A 59 1.86 14.73 -0.40
N GLU A 60 2.08 15.74 -1.22
CA GLU A 60 1.10 16.37 -2.08
C GLU A 60 0.65 15.42 -3.19
N ASP A 61 1.54 14.60 -3.75
CA ASP A 61 1.19 13.57 -4.75
C ASP A 61 0.11 12.61 -4.20
N HIS A 62 0.18 12.24 -2.91
CA HIS A 62 -0.87 11.47 -2.25
C HIS A 62 -2.09 12.34 -1.86
N THR A 63 -1.88 13.36 -1.02
CA THR A 63 -2.97 14.06 -0.31
C THR A 63 -3.76 15.03 -1.18
N ILE A 64 -3.18 15.48 -2.30
CA ILE A 64 -3.83 16.32 -3.29
C ILE A 64 -3.98 15.52 -4.57
N GLY A 65 -2.87 15.04 -5.14
CA GLY A 65 -2.83 14.33 -6.41
C GLY A 65 -3.78 13.15 -6.45
N PHE A 66 -3.62 12.17 -5.55
CA PHE A 66 -4.52 11.02 -5.48
C PHE A 66 -5.86 11.36 -4.83
N ARG A 67 -5.87 11.88 -3.59
CA ARG A 67 -7.11 12.03 -2.80
C ARG A 67 -8.17 12.94 -3.43
N GLN A 68 -7.82 13.80 -4.38
CA GLN A 68 -8.76 14.67 -5.09
C GLN A 68 -9.05 14.20 -6.52
N SER A 69 -8.47 13.08 -6.97
CA SER A 69 -8.62 12.59 -8.33
C SER A 69 -9.90 11.78 -8.54
N ALA A 70 -10.21 11.50 -9.81
CA ALA A 70 -11.30 10.60 -10.19
C ALA A 70 -10.98 9.13 -9.83
N GLU A 71 -9.71 8.73 -9.98
CA GLU A 71 -9.20 7.41 -9.60
C GLU A 71 -9.42 7.12 -8.12
N TYR A 72 -9.33 8.13 -7.24
CA TYR A 72 -9.65 7.94 -5.83
C TYR A 72 -11.14 7.66 -5.57
N GLN A 73 -12.06 8.17 -6.40
CA GLN A 73 -13.48 7.82 -6.28
C GLN A 73 -13.72 6.36 -6.61
N GLU A 74 -13.08 5.84 -7.67
CA GLU A 74 -13.13 4.43 -8.03
C GLU A 74 -12.49 3.54 -6.95
N TRP A 75 -11.32 3.93 -6.45
CA TRP A 75 -10.66 3.28 -5.32
C TRP A 75 -11.58 3.21 -4.10
N LYS A 76 -12.20 4.33 -3.74
CA LYS A 76 -13.11 4.45 -2.60
C LYS A 76 -14.32 3.54 -2.76
N ALA A 77 -14.94 3.54 -3.93
CA ALA A 77 -16.10 2.70 -4.23
C ALA A 77 -15.79 1.21 -4.14
N LEU A 78 -14.59 0.80 -4.55
CA LEU A 78 -14.15 -0.60 -4.47
C LEU A 78 -13.76 -1.05 -3.06
N LEU A 79 -13.19 -0.18 -2.23
CA LEU A 79 -12.48 -0.63 -1.04
C LEU A 79 -13.07 -0.16 0.29
N HIS A 80 -13.69 1.02 0.37
CA HIS A 80 -14.03 1.61 1.67
C HIS A 80 -15.07 0.80 2.47
N HIS A 81 -15.97 0.05 1.81
CA HIS A 81 -16.99 -0.73 2.50
C HIS A 81 -16.44 -1.96 3.24
N TYR A 82 -15.21 -2.38 2.94
CA TYR A 82 -14.54 -3.48 3.61
C TYR A 82 -14.02 -3.13 4.99
N TYR A 83 -13.81 -1.85 5.28
CA TYR A 83 -13.11 -1.42 6.49
C TYR A 83 -14.05 -1.30 7.70
N ASP A 84 -13.60 -1.85 8.83
CA ASP A 84 -14.23 -1.67 10.14
C ASP A 84 -13.18 -1.93 11.26
N PRO A 85 -12.64 -0.88 11.92
CA PRO A 85 -12.90 0.55 11.70
C PRO A 85 -12.25 1.09 10.42
N PHE A 86 -12.56 2.35 10.07
CA PHE A 86 -11.88 3.05 8.98
C PHE A 86 -10.39 3.23 9.29
N PRO A 87 -9.48 2.99 8.34
CA PRO A 87 -8.04 3.01 8.61
C PRO A 87 -7.54 4.43 8.91
N VAL A 88 -6.58 4.50 9.81
CA VAL A 88 -5.71 5.68 9.95
C VAL A 88 -4.60 5.57 8.90
N VAL A 89 -4.32 6.68 8.23
CA VAL A 89 -3.28 6.78 7.20
C VAL A 89 -2.22 7.75 7.68
N GLU A 90 -0.96 7.31 7.67
CA GLU A 90 0.19 8.07 8.15
C GLU A 90 1.31 8.08 7.12
N HIS A 91 2.22 9.06 7.21
CA HIS A 91 3.31 9.26 6.26
C HIS A 91 4.64 9.39 6.97
N PHE A 92 5.64 8.65 6.48
CA PHE A 92 6.94 8.55 7.10
C PHE A 92 8.06 8.88 6.11
N GLN A 93 9.18 9.36 6.65
CA GLN A 93 10.43 9.49 5.92
C GLN A 93 11.41 8.44 6.43
N THR A 94 12.14 7.82 5.51
CA THR A 94 13.24 6.92 5.88
C THR A 94 14.37 7.72 6.50
N VAL A 95 14.63 7.50 7.79
CA VAL A 95 15.75 8.13 8.51
C VAL A 95 17.01 7.27 8.43
N LEU A 96 16.84 5.95 8.44
CA LEU A 96 17.90 4.97 8.35
C LEU A 96 17.37 3.74 7.64
N GLU A 97 18.14 3.22 6.69
CA GLU A 97 17.88 1.94 6.05
C GLU A 97 19.17 1.11 6.11
N HIS A 98 19.04 -0.13 6.57
CA HIS A 98 20.13 -1.08 6.48
C HIS A 98 19.89 -1.92 5.23
N ALA A 99 20.71 -1.72 4.20
CA ALA A 99 20.76 -2.65 3.08
C ALA A 99 21.16 -4.01 3.65
N GLY A 100 20.24 -4.98 3.61
CA GLY A 100 20.50 -6.32 4.15
C GLY A 100 21.77 -6.93 3.55
N ASN A 101 22.34 -7.93 4.22
CA ASN A 101 23.52 -8.65 3.73
C ASN A 101 23.20 -9.29 2.36
N ALA A 102 23.46 -8.59 1.27
CA ALA A 102 23.40 -9.16 -0.06
C ALA A 102 24.47 -10.25 -0.13
N ASP A 103 24.04 -11.47 -0.43
CA ASP A 103 24.88 -12.65 -0.60
C ASP A 103 26.09 -12.32 -1.48
N THR A 104 27.28 -12.26 -0.86
CA THR A 104 28.57 -12.35 -1.55
C THR A 104 28.75 -13.78 -2.04
N ALA A 105 27.94 -14.20 -3.01
CA ALA A 105 28.01 -15.52 -3.63
C ALA A 105 27.85 -15.39 -5.15
N LYS A 106 28.78 -14.67 -5.78
CA LYS A 106 29.11 -14.85 -7.21
C LYS A 106 30.43 -14.15 -7.56
N LYS A 107 31.53 -14.88 -7.35
CA LYS A 107 32.78 -14.82 -8.12
C LYS A 107 33.65 -15.96 -7.62
N ASP A 108 33.41 -17.15 -8.17
CA ASP A 108 34.39 -18.23 -8.32
C ASP A 108 33.72 -19.30 -9.20
N ASN A 109 33.91 -19.13 -10.52
CA ASN A 109 33.82 -20.11 -11.62
C ASN A 109 33.41 -19.39 -12.91
N VAL A 110 34.39 -18.84 -13.63
CA VAL A 110 34.99 -19.39 -14.86
C VAL A 110 36.33 -18.68 -15.07
#